data_AF-A0A1B7NBQ5-F1
#
_entry.id   AF-A0A1B7NBQ5-F1
#
_cell.length_a   1.000
_cell.length_b   1.000
_cell.length_c   1.000
_cell.angle_alpha   90.00
_cell.angle_beta   90.00
_cell.angle_gamma   90.00
#
_symmetry.space_group_name_H-M   'P 1'
#
loop_
_entity.id
_entity.type
_entity.pdbx_description
1 polymer ?
#
loop_
_entity_poly.entity_id
_entity_poly.type
_entity_poly.pdbx_seq_one_letter_code
_entity_poly.pdbx_strand_id
1 'polypeptide(L)'
;MQLHLGAGAGQAMKDAFVLGRLLAHPLTTLDNVHTALTAYQDVRLSVSHFVTRNSESMGDMYQFSATGYYDGMDRGSEREELELLKDKILELRNWLGDGVVAEWLKAERKLQESVGLCNGR
;
A
#
# COMPACT_ATOMS: atom_id res chain seq x y z
N MET A 1 -11.34 -7.96 1.15
CA MET A 1 -10.79 -6.70 1.70
C MET A 1 -11.86 -6.05 2.57
N GLN A 2 -11.57 -5.78 3.84
CA GLN A 2 -12.46 -5.03 4.71
C GLN A 2 -12.37 -3.52 4.45
N LEU A 3 -13.48 -2.79 4.66
CA LEU A 3 -13.64 -1.39 4.23
C LEU A 3 -13.23 -0.34 5.27
N HIS A 4 -12.69 -0.74 6.42
CA HIS A 4 -12.47 0.17 7.55
C HIS A 4 -11.46 1.30 7.26
N LEU A 5 -10.52 1.12 6.33
CA LEU A 5 -9.61 2.18 5.88
C LEU A 5 -10.17 3.06 4.75
N GLY A 6 -11.25 2.66 4.07
CA GLY A 6 -11.76 3.37 2.89
C GLY A 6 -10.78 3.47 1.71
N ALA A 7 -9.70 2.68 1.70
CA ALA A 7 -8.58 2.86 0.78
C ALA A 7 -8.72 2.12 -0.57
N GLY A 8 -9.65 1.17 -0.68
CA GLY A 8 -9.69 0.20 -1.77
C GLY A 8 -9.74 0.83 -3.17
N ALA A 9 -10.67 1.76 -3.40
CA ALA A 9 -10.81 2.42 -4.70
C ALA A 9 -9.57 3.25 -5.05
N GLY A 10 -9.05 4.04 -4.09
CA GLY A 10 -7.85 4.82 -4.30
C GLY A 10 -6.64 3.95 -4.64
N GLN A 11 -6.48 2.81 -3.98
CA GLN A 11 -5.41 1.86 -4.30
C GLN A 11 -5.58 1.22 -5.67
N ALA A 12 -6.79 0.84 -6.07
CA ALA A 12 -7.05 0.33 -7.41
C ALA A 12 -6.73 1.37 -8.50
N MET A 13 -7.02 2.65 -8.26
CA MET A 13 -6.62 3.74 -9.17
C MET A 13 -5.10 3.88 -9.26
N LYS A 14 -4.39 3.77 -8.13
CA LYS A 14 -2.92 3.77 -8.09
C LYS A 14 -2.33 2.55 -8.81
N ASP A 15 -2.94 1.37 -8.65
CA ASP A 15 -2.55 0.14 -9.37
C ASP A 15 -2.69 0.32 -10.88
N ALA A 16 -3.84 0.82 -11.33
CA ALA A 16 -4.11 1.09 -12.74
C ALA A 16 -3.13 2.13 -13.32
N PHE A 17 -2.78 3.16 -12.55
CA PHE A 17 -1.79 4.16 -12.95
C PHE A 17 -0.42 3.53 -13.19
N VAL A 18 0.11 2.77 -12.23
CA VAL A 18 1.44 2.14 -12.36
C VAL A 18 1.47 1.10 -13.47
N LEU A 19 0.48 0.19 -13.48
CA LEU A 19 0.43 -0.89 -14.46
C LEU A 19 0.20 -0.36 -15.88
N GLY A 20 -0.72 0.59 -16.06
CA GLY A 20 -0.97 1.20 -17.37
C GLY A 20 0.26 1.89 -17.94
N ARG A 21 1.03 2.59 -17.10
CA ARG A 21 2.29 3.22 -17.51
C ARG A 21 3.38 2.20 -17.85
N LEU A 22 3.48 1.09 -17.12
CA LEU A 22 4.42 0.01 -17.44
C LEU A 22 4.09 -0.66 -18.76
N LEU A 23 2.82 -0.97 -19.01
CA LEU A 23 2.36 -1.61 -20.24
C LEU A 23 2.50 -0.70 -21.47
N ALA A 24 2.37 0.61 -21.30
CA ALA A 24 2.56 1.61 -22.36
C ALA A 24 4.03 2.05 -22.52
N HIS A 25 4.96 1.56 -21.70
CA HIS A 25 6.35 1.98 -21.73
C HIS A 25 7.04 1.48 -23.02
N PRO A 26 7.88 2.28 -23.71
CA PRO A 26 8.52 1.87 -24.98
C PRO A 26 9.41 0.62 -24.90
N LEU A 27 9.92 0.30 -23.72
CA LEU A 27 10.70 -0.92 -23.48
C LEU A 27 9.83 -2.17 -23.28
N THR A 28 8.51 -2.02 -23.14
CA THR A 28 7.60 -3.15 -22.95
C THR A 28 7.12 -3.66 -24.30
N THR A 29 7.36 -4.95 -24.54
CA THR A 29 6.92 -5.70 -25.71
C THR A 29 6.14 -6.94 -25.25
N LEU A 30 5.53 -7.68 -26.19
CA LEU A 30 4.87 -8.94 -25.86
C LEU A 30 5.83 -9.97 -25.26
N ASP A 31 7.07 -10.03 -25.76
CA ASP A 31 8.06 -11.03 -25.31
C ASP A 31 8.57 -10.76 -23.89
N ASN A 32 8.58 -9.50 -23.46
CA ASN A 32 9.08 -9.10 -22.15
C ASN A 32 8.01 -8.59 -21.17
N VAL A 33 6.72 -8.75 -21.51
CA VAL A 33 5.60 -8.28 -20.66
C VAL A 33 5.68 -8.85 -19.24
N HIS A 34 6.21 -10.05 -19.06
CA HIS A 34 6.44 -10.68 -17.76
C HIS A 34 7.38 -9.84 -16.86
N THR A 35 8.37 -9.18 -17.45
CA THR A 35 9.28 -8.26 -16.75
C THR A 35 8.55 -7.04 -16.24
N ALA A 36 7.67 -6.45 -17.06
CA ALA A 36 6.83 -5.33 -16.65
C ALA A 36 5.87 -5.73 -15.51
N LEU A 37 5.23 -6.90 -15.60
CA LEU A 37 4.36 -7.42 -14.54
C LEU A 37 5.13 -7.69 -13.24
N THR A 38 6.38 -8.14 -13.32
CA THR A 38 7.25 -8.34 -12.16
C THR A 38 7.60 -6.99 -11.51
N ALA A 39 7.95 -5.98 -12.30
CA ALA A 39 8.23 -4.64 -11.80
C ALA A 39 7.00 -4.01 -11.11
N TYR A 40 5.79 -4.24 -11.63
CA TYR A 40 4.53 -3.86 -11.00
C TYR A 40 4.35 -4.57 -9.64
N GLN A 41 4.46 -5.90 -9.62
CA GLN A 41 4.28 -6.72 -8.42
C GLN A 41 5.24 -6.28 -7.30
N ASP A 42 6.52 -6.04 -7.65
CA ASP A 42 7.56 -5.65 -6.70
C ASP A 42 7.31 -4.32 -5.97
N VAL A 43 6.53 -3.41 -6.56
CA VAL A 43 6.22 -2.12 -5.93
C VAL A 43 4.84 -2.11 -5.28
N ARG A 44 3.87 -2.85 -5.82
CA ARG A 44 2.47 -2.79 -5.36
C ARG A 44 2.08 -3.87 -4.37
N LEU A 45 2.76 -5.03 -4.34
CA LEU A 45 2.38 -6.14 -3.46
C LEU A 45 2.48 -5.76 -1.98
N SER A 46 3.56 -5.09 -1.56
CA SER A 46 3.73 -4.65 -0.17
C SER A 46 2.65 -3.66 0.25
N VAL A 47 2.24 -2.76 -0.67
CA VAL A 47 1.17 -1.77 -0.46
C VAL A 47 -0.18 -2.49 -0.28
N SER A 48 -0.50 -3.46 -1.14
CA SER A 48 -1.74 -4.24 -1.04
C SER A 48 -1.83 -5.04 0.26
N HIS A 49 -0.73 -5.69 0.66
CA HIS A 49 -0.64 -6.39 1.94
C HIS A 49 -0.79 -5.45 3.13
N PHE A 50 -0.14 -4.28 3.08
CA PHE A 50 -0.26 -3.27 4.13
C PHE A 50 -1.70 -2.80 4.29
N VAL A 51 -2.37 -2.43 3.19
CA VAL A 51 -3.77 -1.96 3.24
C VAL A 51 -4.70 -3.06 3.76
N THR A 52 -4.50 -4.30 3.35
CA THR A 52 -5.33 -5.42 3.83
C THR A 52 -5.21 -5.61 5.35
N ARG A 53 -3.97 -5.71 5.87
CA ARG A 53 -3.74 -5.90 7.32
C ARG A 53 -4.22 -4.72 8.15
N ASN A 54 -3.97 -3.51 7.68
CA ASN A 54 -4.36 -2.31 8.42
C ASN A 54 -5.87 -2.03 8.31
N SER A 55 -6.55 -2.53 7.27
CA SER A 55 -8.03 -2.52 7.23
C SER A 55 -8.62 -3.37 8.35
N GLU A 56 -8.04 -4.53 8.63
CA GLU A 56 -8.47 -5.37 9.76
C GLU A 56 -8.18 -4.69 11.09
N SER A 57 -6.94 -4.24 11.31
CA SER A 57 -6.56 -3.54 12.53
C SER A 57 -7.38 -2.27 12.79
N MET A 58 -7.74 -1.53 11.75
CA MET A 58 -8.61 -0.36 11.87
C MET A 58 -10.02 -0.74 12.33
N GLY A 59 -10.55 -1.87 11.85
CA GLY A 59 -11.81 -2.44 12.32
C GLY A 59 -11.77 -2.78 13.81
N ASP A 60 -10.68 -3.41 14.26
CA ASP A 60 -10.48 -3.79 15.67
C ASP A 60 -10.36 -2.54 16.57
N MET A 61 -9.65 -1.51 16.09
CA MET A 61 -9.49 -0.22 16.77
C MET A 61 -10.83 0.52 16.92
N TYR A 62 -11.67 0.53 15.88
CA TYR A 62 -13.01 1.14 15.96
C TYR A 62 -13.97 0.40 16.90
N GLN A 63 -13.70 -0.89 17.15
CA GLN A 63 -14.49 -1.73 18.04
C GLN A 63 -13.91 -1.83 19.46
N PHE A 64 -12.81 -1.11 19.76
CA PHE A 64 -12.06 -1.23 21.03
C PHE A 64 -11.69 -2.69 21.36
N SER A 65 -11.30 -3.45 20.33
CA SER A 65 -10.86 -4.85 20.46
C SER A 65 -9.42 -5.07 20.03
N ALA A 66 -8.73 -3.99 19.60
CA ALA A 66 -7.33 -4.04 19.22
C ALA A 66 -6.43 -4.26 20.44
N THR A 67 -5.67 -5.36 20.43
CA THR A 67 -4.74 -5.67 21.52
C THR A 67 -3.67 -4.58 21.65
N GLY A 68 -3.44 -4.12 22.89
CA GLY A 68 -2.45 -3.06 23.19
C GLY A 68 -2.96 -1.63 23.04
N TYR A 69 -4.27 -1.46 22.77
CA TYR A 69 -4.95 -0.17 22.77
C TYR A 69 -6.14 -0.18 23.74
N TYR A 70 -6.78 0.98 23.93
CA TYR A 70 -7.98 1.12 24.75
C TYR A 70 -9.04 0.06 24.38
N ASP A 71 -9.48 -0.69 25.38
CA ASP A 71 -10.38 -1.85 25.25
C ASP A 71 -11.81 -1.56 25.74
N GLY A 72 -12.15 -0.30 26.02
CA GLY A 72 -13.47 0.11 26.52
C GLY A 72 -13.62 0.05 28.05
N MET A 73 -12.58 -0.31 28.80
CA MET A 73 -12.62 -0.39 30.26
C MET A 73 -11.77 0.71 30.90
N ASP A 74 -12.41 1.59 31.69
CA ASP A 74 -11.69 2.63 32.43
C ASP A 74 -10.92 2.04 33.62
N ARG A 75 -9.58 2.15 33.56
CA ARG A 75 -8.64 1.73 34.60
C ARG A 75 -7.91 2.92 35.23
N GLY A 76 -8.41 4.13 35.04
CA GLY A 76 -7.78 5.38 35.47
C GLY A 76 -6.75 5.95 34.47
N SER A 77 -6.58 5.29 33.31
CA SER A 77 -5.69 5.67 32.19
C SER A 77 -6.44 5.83 30.86
N GLU A 78 -7.78 5.91 30.90
CA GLU A 78 -8.64 5.96 29.70
C GLU A 78 -8.22 7.07 28.73
N ARG A 79 -7.93 8.26 29.25
CA ARG A 79 -7.54 9.40 28.42
C ARG A 79 -6.27 9.10 27.65
N GLU A 80 -5.23 8.64 28.33
CA GLU A 80 -3.94 8.34 27.73
C GLU A 80 -4.06 7.23 26.67
N GLU A 81 -4.82 6.19 26.96
CA GLU A 81 -5.04 5.06 26.04
C GLU A 81 -5.84 5.46 24.78
N LEU A 82 -6.84 6.33 24.93
CA LEU A 82 -7.60 6.90 23.81
C LEU A 82 -6.75 7.83 22.96
N GLU A 83 -5.85 8.61 23.55
CA GLU A 83 -4.91 9.45 22.80
C GLU A 83 -3.96 8.59 21.95
N LEU A 84 -3.43 7.49 22.51
CA LEU A 84 -2.62 6.52 21.76
C LEU A 84 -3.38 5.87 20.60
N LEU A 85 -4.64 5.48 20.85
CA LEU A 85 -5.51 4.92 19.82
C LEU A 85 -5.78 5.94 18.69
N LYS A 86 -6.10 7.19 19.06
CA LYS A 86 -6.31 8.30 18.12
C LYS A 86 -5.06 8.55 17.27
N ASP A 87 -3.88 8.62 17.89
CA ASP A 87 -2.62 8.83 17.18
C ASP A 87 -2.35 7.70 16.19
N LYS A 88 -2.64 6.44 16.57
CA LYS A 88 -2.49 5.31 15.65
C LYS A 88 -3.43 5.37 14.45
N ILE A 89 -4.70 5.74 14.68
CA ILE A 89 -5.69 5.90 13.60
C ILE A 89 -5.24 7.00 12.63
N LEU A 90 -4.73 8.12 13.14
CA LEU A 90 -4.26 9.25 12.33
C LEU A 90 -3.00 8.89 11.53
N GLU A 91 -2.06 8.15 12.12
CA GLU A 91 -0.87 7.65 11.42
C GLU A 91 -1.26 6.84 10.17
N LEU A 92 -2.15 5.87 10.32
CA LEU A 92 -2.62 5.04 9.20
C LEU A 92 -3.36 5.85 8.14
N ARG A 93 -4.16 6.83 8.55
CA ARG A 93 -4.87 7.71 7.62
C ARG A 93 -3.91 8.57 6.81
N ASN A 94 -2.84 9.08 7.42
CA ASN A 94 -1.85 9.90 6.74
C ASN A 94 -1.11 9.11 5.66
N TRP A 95 -0.73 7.86 5.95
CA TRP A 95 -0.04 7.00 4.98
C TRP A 95 -0.84 6.77 3.68
N LEU A 96 -2.18 6.75 3.76
CA LEU A 96 -3.02 6.61 2.55
C LEU A 96 -2.85 7.77 1.55
N GLY A 97 -2.45 8.93 2.05
CA GLY A 97 -2.20 10.14 1.27
C GLY A 97 -0.90 10.12 0.46
N ASP A 98 -0.02 9.13 0.67
CA ASP A 98 1.26 9.07 -0.03
C ASP A 98 1.09 8.95 -1.56
N GLY A 99 1.93 9.69 -2.28
CA GLY A 99 1.82 9.87 -3.73
C GLY A 99 2.36 8.69 -4.55
N VAL A 100 1.57 8.26 -5.54
CA VAL A 100 1.89 7.12 -6.43
C VAL A 100 3.09 7.35 -7.37
N VAL A 101 3.51 8.61 -7.54
CA VAL A 101 4.60 8.96 -8.48
C VAL A 101 5.92 8.31 -8.09
N ALA A 102 6.24 8.25 -6.79
CA ALA A 102 7.46 7.60 -6.32
C ALA A 102 7.46 6.09 -6.60
N GLU A 103 6.32 5.43 -6.44
CA GLU A 103 6.13 4.02 -6.76
C GLU A 103 6.28 3.76 -8.27
N TRP A 104 5.70 4.63 -9.10
CA TRP A 104 5.89 4.60 -10.55
C TRP A 104 7.37 4.70 -10.93
N LEU A 105 8.10 5.70 -10.41
CA LEU A 105 9.53 5.87 -10.71
C LEU A 105 10.37 4.66 -10.30
N LYS A 106 9.99 3.99 -9.20
CA LYS A 106 10.64 2.75 -8.76
C LYS A 106 10.36 1.59 -9.73
N ALA A 107 9.13 1.45 -10.20
CA ALA A 107 8.76 0.42 -11.17
C ALA A 107 9.43 0.64 -12.53
N GLU A 108 9.49 1.89 -13.00
CA GLU A 108 10.16 2.29 -14.23
C GLU A 108 11.65 1.93 -14.22
N ARG A 109 12.36 2.26 -13.12
CA ARG A 109 13.77 1.86 -12.96
C ARG A 109 13.95 0.35 -13.01
N LYS A 110 13.11 -0.42 -12.30
CA LYS A 110 13.16 -1.89 -12.31
C LYS A 110 12.99 -2.47 -13.72
N LEU A 111 12.07 -1.90 -14.51
CA LEU A 111 11.87 -2.31 -15.91
C LEU A 111 13.13 -2.01 -16.75
N GLN A 112 13.68 -0.81 -16.64
CA GLN A 112 14.87 -0.39 -17.37
C GLN A 112 16.09 -1.26 -17.05
N GLU A 113 16.33 -1.53 -15.77
CA GLU A 113 17.42 -2.40 -15.30
C GLU A 113 17.26 -3.83 -15.83
N SER A 114 16.06 -4.39 -15.74
CA SER A 114 15.80 -5.77 -16.17
C SER A 114 15.97 -5.94 -17.68
N VAL A 115 15.48 -4.98 -18.48
CA VAL A 115 15.65 -5.00 -19.95
C VAL A 115 17.11 -4.75 -20.35
N GLY A 116 17.80 -3.83 -19.66
CA GLY A 116 19.23 -3.59 -19.87
C GLY A 116 20.10 -4.82 -19.62
N LEU A 117 19.77 -5.61 -18.59
CA LEU A 117 20.44 -6.88 -18.29
C LEU A 117 20.18 -7.95 -19.36
N CYS A 118 19.01 -7.95 -20.00
CA CYS A 118 18.70 -8.88 -21.10
C CYS A 118 19.43 -8.53 -22.40
N ASN A 119 19.64 -7.23 -22.68
CA ASN A 119 20.29 -6.76 -23.92
C ASN A 119 21.82 -6.78 -23.85
N GLY A 120 22.40 -6.91 -22.65
CA GLY A 120 23.86 -7.00 -22.43
C GLY A 120 24.41 -8.43 -22.40
N ARG A 121 23.61 -9.43 -22.77
CA ARG A 121 24.01 -10.85 -22.87
C ARG A 121 24.11 -11.30 -24.32
#